data_AF-A0A519G388-F1
#
_entry.id   AF-A0A519G388-F1
#
_cell.length_a   1.000
_cell.length_b   1.000
_cell.length_c   1.000
_cell.angle_alpha   90.00
_cell.angle_beta   90.00
_cell.angle_gamma   90.00
#
_symmetry.space_group_name_H-M   'P 1'
#
loop_
_entity.id
_entity.type
_entity.pdbx_description
1 polymer ?
#
loop_
_entity_poly.entity_id
_entity_poly.type
_entity_poly.pdbx_seq_one_letter_code
_entity_poly.pdbx_strand_id
1 'polypeptide(L)'
;PQAVVGVIIALLVLAPESIAAVKAAARDQVQTGLNLAYGSSMASIGLTIPAIAVASIWLDGPLTLGLTQLQIVLLVMTVFVSILTVVPGRSKPLQGGVHLVLFAAFVFLSIQP
;
A
#
# COMPACT_ATOMS: atom_id res chain seq x y z
N PRO A 1 7.86 -17.68 -5.30
CA PRO A 1 6.38 -17.44 -5.34
C PRO A 1 6.05 -16.21 -6.20
N GLN A 2 5.03 -16.26 -7.06
CA GLN A 2 4.68 -15.12 -7.93
C GLN A 2 4.31 -13.84 -7.14
N ALA A 3 3.75 -14.01 -5.93
CA ALA A 3 3.47 -12.90 -5.01
C ALA A 3 4.72 -12.04 -4.70
N VAL A 4 5.89 -12.66 -4.51
CA VAL A 4 7.15 -11.94 -4.22
C VAL A 4 7.57 -11.05 -5.39
N VAL A 5 7.36 -11.51 -6.63
CA VAL A 5 7.67 -10.71 -7.83
C VAL A 5 6.77 -9.47 -7.87
N GLY A 6 5.47 -9.62 -7.59
CA GLY A 6 4.54 -8.51 -7.47
C GLY A 6 4.97 -7.48 -6.41
N VAL A 7 5.43 -7.95 -5.24
CA VAL A 7 5.94 -7.07 -4.18
C VAL A 7 7.18 -6.29 -4.62
N ILE A 8 8.13 -6.94 -5.31
CA ILE A 8 9.34 -6.27 -5.82
C ILE A 8 8.98 -5.19 -6.85
N ILE A 9 8.07 -5.50 -7.79
CA ILE A 9 7.61 -4.53 -8.79
C ILE A 9 6.93 -3.34 -8.11
N ALA A 10 6.03 -3.60 -7.15
CA ALA A 10 5.35 -2.53 -6.42
C ALA A 10 6.33 -1.63 -5.67
N LEU A 11 7.32 -2.21 -4.99
CA LEU A 11 8.38 -1.45 -4.31
C LEU A 11 9.20 -0.60 -5.28
N LEU A 12 9.57 -1.14 -6.44
CA LEU A 12 10.33 -0.41 -7.46
C LEU A 12 9.53 0.80 -7.98
N VAL A 13 8.24 0.61 -8.27
CA VAL A 13 7.38 1.66 -8.83
C VAL A 13 7.09 2.75 -7.82
N LEU A 14 6.79 2.41 -6.55
CA LEU A 14 6.47 3.38 -5.50
C LEU A 14 7.70 3.96 -4.77
N ALA A 15 8.90 3.41 -4.97
CA ALA A 15 10.13 3.88 -4.32
C ALA A 15 10.38 5.39 -4.42
N PRO A 16 10.38 6.02 -5.61
CA PRO A 16 10.71 7.45 -5.72
C PRO A 16 9.75 8.35 -4.93
N GLU A 17 8.45 8.03 -4.95
CA GLU A 17 7.41 8.78 -4.23
C GLU A 17 7.50 8.54 -2.72
N SER A 18 7.83 7.31 -2.30
CA SER A 18 8.05 6.98 -0.90
C SER A 18 9.26 7.73 -0.34
N ILE A 19 10.36 7.79 -1.09
CA ILE A 19 11.55 8.58 -0.72
C ILE A 19 11.21 10.06 -0.62
N ALA A 20 10.47 10.60 -1.58
CA ALA A 20 10.04 11.99 -1.56
C ALA A 20 9.10 12.29 -0.37
N ALA A 21 8.21 11.37 -0.02
CA ALA A 21 7.31 11.50 1.12
C ALA A 21 8.08 11.52 2.46
N VAL A 22 9.05 10.61 2.63
CA VAL A 22 9.92 10.58 3.82
C VAL A 22 10.76 11.86 3.91
N LYS A 23 11.31 12.34 2.79
CA LYS A 23 12.08 13.58 2.75
C LYS A 23 11.23 14.81 3.10
N ALA A 24 9.96 14.86 2.68
CA ALA A 24 9.03 15.91 3.06
C ALA A 24 8.70 15.84 4.56
N ALA A 25 8.42 14.65 5.09
CA ALA A 25 8.16 14.45 6.51
C ALA A 25 9.37 14.84 7.39
N ALA A 26 10.59 14.54 6.95
CA ALA A 26 11.83 14.93 7.64
C ALA A 26 12.08 16.46 7.66
N ARG A 27 11.34 17.23 6.85
CA ARG A 27 11.36 18.70 6.81
C ARG A 27 10.13 19.31 7.48
N ASP A 28 9.48 18.56 8.38
CA ASP A 28 8.22 18.92 9.05
C ASP A 28 7.03 19.19 8.11
N GLN A 29 7.11 18.73 6.86
CA GLN A 29 6.02 18.81 5.87
C GLN A 29 5.22 17.50 5.82
N VAL A 30 4.75 17.04 6.98
CA VAL A 30 4.09 15.72 7.12
C VAL A 30 2.84 15.61 6.24
N GLN A 31 2.03 16.66 6.12
CA GLN A 31 0.85 16.65 5.23
C GLN A 31 1.24 16.45 3.76
N THR A 32 2.29 17.11 3.29
CA THR A 32 2.79 16.93 1.91
C THR A 32 3.29 15.50 1.70
N GLY A 33 4.02 14.94 2.67
CA GLY A 33 4.47 13.55 2.62
C GLY A 33 3.30 12.56 2.59
N LEU A 34 2.29 12.78 3.42
CA LEU A 34 1.07 11.97 3.44
C LEU A 34 0.28 12.09 2.14
N ASN A 35 0.12 13.31 1.61
CA ASN A 35 -0.57 13.55 0.34
C ASN A 35 0.14 12.84 -0.81
N LEU A 36 1.48 12.81 -0.80
CA LEU A 36 2.24 12.11 -1.84
C LEU A 36 2.08 10.60 -1.73
N ALA A 37 2.27 10.02 -0.54
CA ALA A 37 2.18 8.58 -0.32
C ALA A 37 0.75 8.04 -0.54
N TYR A 38 -0.26 8.63 0.11
CA TYR A 38 -1.64 8.22 -0.05
C TYR A 38 -2.19 8.58 -1.43
N GLY A 39 -1.82 9.75 -1.97
CA GLY A 39 -2.27 10.18 -3.29
C GLY A 39 -1.81 9.22 -4.39
N SER A 40 -0.53 8.85 -4.41
CA SER A 40 -0.02 7.85 -5.35
C SER A 40 -0.67 6.48 -5.16
N SER A 41 -0.78 6.00 -3.91
CA SER A 41 -1.36 4.69 -3.63
C SER A 41 -2.83 4.60 -4.07
N MET A 42 -3.62 5.65 -3.78
CA MET A 42 -5.01 5.74 -4.21
C MET A 42 -5.15 5.87 -5.72
N ALA A 43 -4.27 6.63 -6.40
CA ALA A 43 -4.26 6.72 -7.86
C ALA A 43 -3.94 5.36 -8.49
N SER A 44 -2.93 4.66 -7.96
CA SER A 44 -2.51 3.35 -8.45
C SER A 44 -3.62 2.32 -8.29
N ILE A 45 -4.17 2.15 -7.08
CA ILE A 45 -5.23 1.16 -6.80
C ILE A 45 -6.55 1.56 -7.49
N GLY A 46 -6.91 2.85 -7.39
CA GLY A 46 -8.14 3.40 -7.94
C GLY A 46 -8.21 3.39 -9.45
N LEU A 47 -7.07 3.42 -10.15
CA LEU A 47 -7.01 3.27 -11.61
C LEU A 47 -6.80 1.82 -12.06
N THR A 48 -5.96 1.04 -11.37
CA THR A 48 -5.65 -0.34 -11.79
C THR A 48 -6.84 -1.28 -11.69
N ILE A 49 -7.65 -1.21 -10.62
CA ILE A 49 -8.82 -2.10 -10.49
C ILE A 49 -9.84 -1.86 -11.62
N PRO A 50 -10.28 -0.62 -11.91
CA PRO A 50 -11.16 -0.37 -13.05
C PRO A 50 -10.51 -0.68 -14.40
N ALA A 51 -9.23 -0.35 -14.59
CA ALA A 51 -8.54 -0.62 -15.85
C ALA A 51 -8.48 -2.13 -16.14
N ILE A 52 -8.18 -2.96 -15.13
CA ILE A 52 -8.18 -4.42 -15.26
C ILE A 52 -9.61 -4.95 -15.45
N ALA A 53 -10.61 -4.39 -14.74
CA ALA A 53 -12.00 -4.77 -14.94
C ALA A 53 -12.47 -4.51 -16.38
N VAL A 54 -12.10 -3.37 -16.96
CA VAL A 54 -12.36 -3.06 -18.38
C VAL A 54 -11.58 -4.00 -19.29
N ALA A 55 -10.29 -4.22 -19.03
CA ALA A 55 -9.46 -5.15 -19.81
C ALA A 55 -10.03 -6.58 -19.84
N SER A 56 -10.66 -7.01 -18.74
CA SER A 56 -11.26 -8.35 -18.63
C SER A 56 -12.43 -8.60 -19.60
N ILE A 57 -12.98 -7.57 -20.24
CA ILE A 57 -13.99 -7.71 -21.30
C ILE A 57 -13.39 -8.40 -22.55
N TRP A 58 -12.09 -8.23 -22.78
CA TRP A 58 -11.37 -8.79 -23.94
C TRP A 58 -10.45 -9.96 -23.59
N LEU A 59 -10.27 -10.27 -22.30
CA LEU A 59 -9.40 -11.34 -21.82
C LEU A 59 -10.24 -12.52 -21.35
N ASP A 60 -9.94 -13.72 -21.86
CA ASP A 60 -10.59 -14.94 -21.40
C ASP A 60 -10.04 -15.38 -20.03
N GLY A 61 -10.92 -15.58 -19.05
CA GLY A 61 -10.57 -16.13 -17.73
C GLY A 61 -11.22 -15.39 -16.56
N PRO A 62 -11.34 -16.04 -15.39
CA PRO A 62 -11.93 -15.40 -14.21
C PRO A 62 -11.01 -14.30 -13.68
N LEU A 63 -11.57 -13.11 -13.46
CA LEU A 63 -10.85 -12.01 -12.82
C LEU A 63 -10.64 -12.34 -11.34
N THR A 64 -9.38 -12.55 -10.95
CA THR A 64 -8.99 -12.71 -9.55
C THR A 64 -8.03 -11.59 -9.17
N LEU A 65 -8.25 -10.98 -8.00
CA LEU A 65 -7.39 -9.90 -7.50
C LEU A 65 -6.02 -10.40 -6.99
N GLY A 66 -5.81 -11.72 -6.97
CA GLY A 66 -4.55 -12.32 -6.53
C GLY A 66 -4.24 -12.18 -5.04
N LEU A 67 -5.23 -11.77 -4.22
CA LEU A 67 -5.08 -11.62 -2.78
C LEU A 67 -5.53 -12.90 -2.04
N THR A 68 -4.65 -13.42 -1.19
CA THR A 68 -5.01 -14.52 -0.27
C THR A 68 -5.85 -14.00 0.90
N GLN A 69 -6.51 -14.91 1.63
CA GLN A 69 -7.34 -14.52 2.78
C GLN A 69 -6.55 -13.76 3.86
N LEU A 70 -5.28 -14.15 4.09
CA LEU A 70 -4.38 -13.44 5.02
C LEU A 70 -4.03 -12.03 4.51
N GLN A 71 -3.78 -11.87 3.21
CA GLN A 71 -3.47 -10.57 2.61
C GLN A 71 -4.68 -9.63 2.65
N ILE A 72 -5.90 -10.14 2.48
CA ILE A 72 -7.13 -9.37 2.65
C ILE A 72 -7.25 -8.86 4.09
N VAL A 73 -7.00 -9.72 5.09
CA VAL A 73 -7.02 -9.32 6.51
C VAL A 73 -5.98 -8.22 6.77
N LEU A 74 -4.75 -8.38 6.29
CA LEU A 74 -3.70 -7.37 6.44
C LEU A 74 -4.05 -6.05 5.75
N LEU A 75 -4.65 -6.10 4.56
CA LEU A 75 -5.11 -4.90 3.85
C LEU A 75 -6.17 -4.16 4.66
N VAL A 76 -7.19 -4.87 5.15
CA VAL A 76 -8.25 -4.28 5.98
C VAL A 76 -7.67 -3.70 7.26
N MET A 77 -6.78 -4.42 7.94
CA MET A 77 -6.09 -3.94 9.15
C MET A 77 -5.28 -2.68 8.86
N THR A 78 -4.57 -2.63 7.74
CA THR A 78 -3.79 -1.45 7.32
C THR A 78 -4.71 -0.24 7.14
N VAL A 79 -5.83 -0.39 6.43
CA VAL A 79 -6.81 0.70 6.24
C VAL A 79 -7.36 1.18 7.58
N PHE A 80 -7.77 0.28 8.48
CA PHE A 80 -8.29 0.65 9.80
C PHE A 80 -7.25 1.39 10.65
N VAL A 81 -6.02 0.87 10.74
CA VAL A 81 -4.93 1.51 11.49
C VAL A 81 -4.60 2.86 10.86
N SER A 82 -4.57 2.98 9.54
CA SER A 82 -4.37 4.25 8.84
C SER A 82 -5.44 5.28 9.21
N ILE A 83 -6.71 4.89 9.24
CA ILE A 83 -7.80 5.77 9.67
C ILE A 83 -7.57 6.24 11.11
N LEU A 84 -7.34 5.32 12.04
CA LEU A 84 -7.20 5.64 13.48
C LEU A 84 -5.95 6.48 13.80
N THR A 85 -4.91 6.40 12.98
CA THR A 85 -3.63 7.08 13.24
C THR A 85 -3.48 8.39 12.45
N VAL A 86 -4.01 8.47 11.23
CA VAL A 86 -3.80 9.63 10.33
C VAL A 86 -4.94 10.64 10.40
N VAL A 87 -6.20 10.20 10.47
CA VAL A 87 -7.37 11.10 10.48
C VAL A 87 -7.35 12.10 11.65
N PRO A 88 -6.89 11.75 12.87
CA PRO A 88 -6.80 12.71 13.97
C PRO A 88 -5.80 13.86 13.75
N GLY A 89 -5.02 13.85 12.66
CA GLY A 89 -4.08 14.93 12.32
C GLY A 89 -2.83 15.00 13.20
N ARG A 90 -2.54 13.94 13.97
CA ARG A 90 -1.34 13.86 14.83
C ARG A 90 -0.40 12.77 14.30
N SER A 91 0.87 13.12 14.08
CA SER A 91 1.90 12.17 13.69
C SER A 91 2.78 11.82 14.89
N LYS A 92 2.66 10.60 15.42
CA LYS A 92 3.52 10.10 16.50
C LYS A 92 4.43 8.97 15.99
N PRO A 93 5.72 8.93 16.35
CA PRO A 93 6.63 7.86 15.95
C PRO A 93 6.12 6.45 16.29
N LEU A 94 5.47 6.29 17.45
CA LEU A 94 4.88 5.01 17.87
C LEU A 94 3.80 4.51 16.90
N GLN A 95 2.98 5.40 16.34
CA GLN A 95 1.95 5.04 15.35
C GLN A 95 2.60 4.61 14.03
N GLY A 96 3.69 5.28 13.61
CA GLY A 96 4.52 4.85 12.48
C GLY A 96 5.11 3.45 12.69
N GLY A 97 5.52 3.13 13.91
CA GLY A 97 5.98 1.78 14.28
C GLY A 97 4.92 0.70 14.04
N VAL A 98 3.65 0.96 14.36
CA VAL A 98 2.56 0.00 14.09
C VAL A 98 2.40 -0.27 12.59
N HIS A 99 2.47 0.77 11.76
CA HIS A 99 2.43 0.62 10.30
C HIS A 99 3.60 -0.20 9.75
N LEU A 100 4.82 0.05 10.25
CA LEU A 100 6.00 -0.71 9.85
C LEU A 100 5.90 -2.19 10.24
N VAL A 101 5.33 -2.50 11.41
CA VAL A 101 5.09 -3.89 11.84
C VAL A 101 4.07 -4.58 10.93
N LEU A 102 2.97 -3.91 10.59
CA LEU A 102 1.98 -4.45 9.63
C LEU A 102 2.61 -4.71 8.25
N PHE A 103 3.42 -3.76 7.77
CA PHE A 103 4.15 -3.92 6.51
C PHE A 103 5.15 -5.08 6.57
N ALA A 104 5.91 -5.22 7.67
CA ALA A 104 6.83 -6.33 7.86
C ALA A 104 6.10 -7.68 7.89
N ALA A 105 4.93 -7.76 8.55
CA ALA A 105 4.09 -8.95 8.54
C ALA A 105 3.59 -9.30 7.13
N PHE A 106 3.18 -8.29 6.34
CA PHE A 106 2.82 -8.48 4.93
C PHE A 106 3.96 -9.03 4.10
N VAL A 107 5.18 -8.46 4.23
CA VAL A 107 6.35 -8.95 3.50
C VAL A 107 6.70 -10.37 3.91
N PHE A 108 6.71 -10.67 5.21
CA PHE A 108 7.00 -12.00 5.74
C PHE A 108 6.04 -13.06 5.17
N LEU A 109 4.73 -12.83 5.29
CA LEU A 109 3.70 -13.74 4.77
C LEU A 109 3.66 -13.79 3.24
N SER A 110 4.20 -12.79 2.53
CA SER A 110 4.31 -12.85 1.06
C SER A 110 5.48 -13.72 0.60
N ILE A 111 6.54 -13.82 1.41
CA ILE A 111 7.72 -14.66 1.14
C ILE A 111 7.48 -16.10 1.59
N GLN A 112 6.90 -16.28 2.78
CA GLN A 112 6.49 -17.55 3.38
C GLN A 112 4.96 -17.57 3.53
N PRO A 113 4.21 -17.87 2.46
CA PRO A 113 2.75 -17.87 2.45
C PRO A 113 2.13 -18.98 3.30
#